data_AF-A0A0N4WKE3-F1
#
_entry.id   AF-A0A0N4WKE3-F1
#
_cell.length_a   1.000
_cell.length_b   1.000
_cell.length_c   1.000
_cell.angle_alpha   90.00
_cell.angle_beta   90.00
_cell.angle_gamma   90.00
#
_symmetry.space_group_name_H-M   'P 1'
#
loop_
_entity.id
_entity.type
_entity.pdbx_description
1 polymer ?
#
loop_
_entity_poly.entity_id
_entity_poly.type
_entity_poly.pdbx_seq_one_letter_code
_entity_poly.pdbx_strand_id
1 'polypeptide(L)' 'MKLLSVCAPTGAYGNDDVEELYDALENAMNSPSKGTYVACAHDYNAHLGRGESGENHVGPHGIPGRSNRRETLAQFCE' A
#
# COMPACT_ATOMS: atom_id res chain seq x y z
N MET A 1 -15.66 8.46 -10.33
CA MET A 1 -14.87 7.31 -9.84
C MET A 1 -13.52 7.32 -10.56
N LYS A 2 -12.41 7.14 -9.85
CA LYS A 2 -11.05 7.04 -10.40
C LYS A 2 -10.50 5.67 -10.05
N LEU A 3 -9.99 4.94 -11.05
CA LEU A 3 -9.29 3.68 -10.84
C LEU A 3 -7.80 3.91 -11.05
N LEU A 4 -6.98 3.53 -10.07
CA LEU A 4 -5.53 3.54 -10.17
C LEU A 4 -5.05 2.09 -10.26
N SER A 5 -4.26 1.77 -11.28
CA SER A 5 -3.56 0.49 -11.40
C SER A 5 -2.07 0.79 -11.41
N VAL A 6 -1.35 0.30 -10.41
CA VAL A 6 0.08 0.58 -10.27
C VAL A 6 0.83 -0.78 -10.14
N CYS A 7 2.15 -0.82 -10.32
CA CYS A 7 2.98 -2.00 -10.07
C CYS A 7 4.15 -1.61 -9.17
N ALA A 8 4.34 -2.29 -8.03
CA ALA A 8 5.43 -1.97 -7.11
C ALA A 8 6.79 -2.36 -7.70
N PRO A 9 7.84 -1.57 -7.43
CA PRO A 9 9.20 -2.01 -7.60
C PRO A 9 9.43 -3.39 -6.96
N THR A 10 10.09 -4.29 -7.68
CA THR A 10 10.37 -5.65 -7.21
C THR A 10 11.54 -5.66 -6.21
N GLY A 11 11.98 -6.84 -5.77
CA GLY A 11 13.18 -6.99 -4.94
C GLY A 11 14.48 -6.48 -5.58
N ALA A 12 14.47 -6.13 -6.87
CA ALA A 12 15.61 -5.55 -7.57
C ALA A 12 15.81 -4.04 -7.29
N TYR A 13 14.83 -3.40 -6.65
CA TYR A 13 14.81 -1.97 -6.36
C TYR A 13 15.03 -1.69 -4.87
N GLY A 14 15.53 -0.50 -4.54
CA GLY A 14 15.79 -0.07 -3.17
C GLY A 14 14.50 0.16 -2.38
N ASN A 15 14.64 0.46 -1.09
CA ASN A 15 13.47 0.88 -0.28
C ASN A 15 13.04 2.31 -0.65
N ASP A 16 13.99 3.18 -1.01
CA ASP A 16 13.71 4.56 -1.43
C ASP A 16 12.78 4.61 -2.66
N ASP A 17 12.97 3.71 -3.63
CA ASP A 17 12.09 3.60 -4.82
C ASP A 17 10.65 3.22 -4.43
N VAL A 18 10.48 2.49 -3.33
CA VAL A 18 9.17 2.07 -2.81
C VAL A 18 8.50 3.22 -2.07
N GLU A 19 9.26 4.03 -1.33
CA GLU A 19 8.73 5.23 -0.67
C GLU A 19 8.27 6.28 -1.70
N GLU A 20 9.08 6.57 -2.73
CA GLU A 20 8.71 7.49 -3.80
C GLU A 20 7.41 7.06 -4.52
N LEU A 21 7.21 5.75 -4.68
CA LEU A 21 5.96 5.22 -5.23
C LEU A 21 4.76 5.56 -4.34
N TYR A 22 4.85 5.36 -3.03
CA TYR A 22 3.75 5.64 -2.11
C TYR A 22 3.42 7.13 -2.06
N ASP A 23 4.43 8.00 -2.07
CA ASP A 23 4.24 9.46 -2.16
C ASP A 23 3.50 9.85 -3.44
N ALA A 24 3.88 9.26 -4.59
CA ALA A 24 3.19 9.49 -5.85
C ALA A 24 1.74 8.96 -5.82
N LEU A 25 1.50 7.81 -5.18
CA LEU A 25 0.18 7.22 -5.04
C LEU A 25 -0.73 8.11 -4.19
N GLU A 26 -0.24 8.60 -3.05
CA GLU A 26 -0.98 9.47 -2.14
C GLU A 26 -1.42 10.76 -2.85
N ASN A 27 -0.50 11.39 -3.58
CA ASN A 27 -0.81 12.57 -4.39
C ASN A 27 -1.88 12.25 -5.46
N ALA A 28 -1.77 11.11 -6.14
CA ALA A 28 -2.74 10.68 -7.12
C ALA A 28 -4.13 10.39 -6.51
N MET A 29 -4.19 9.85 -5.30
CA MET A 29 -5.44 9.58 -4.57
C MET A 29 -6.11 10.85 -4.06
N ASN A 30 -5.32 11.85 -3.66
CA ASN A 30 -5.82 13.11 -3.09
C ASN A 30 -6.09 14.21 -4.14
N SER A 31 -5.58 14.05 -5.37
CA SER A 31 -5.84 14.98 -6.48
C SER A 31 -7.31 15.15 -6.93
N PRO A 32 -8.20 14.14 -6.88
CA PRO A 32 -9.57 14.28 -7.38
C PRO A 32 -10.43 15.18 -6.50
N SER A 33 -11.47 15.78 -7.09
CA SER A 33 -12.44 16.60 -6.35
C SER A 33 -13.22 15.78 -5.32
N LYS A 34 -13.59 16.42 -4.20
CA LYS A 34 -14.48 15.84 -3.18
C LYS A 34 -15.71 15.17 -3.81
N GLY A 35 -16.08 14.00 -3.28
CA GLY A 35 -17.17 13.17 -3.80
C GLY A 35 -16.75 12.18 -4.89
N THR A 36 -15.47 12.17 -5.28
CA THR A 36 -14.93 11.14 -6.18
C THR A 36 -14.46 9.93 -5.40
N TYR A 37 -15.07 8.77 -5.64
CA TYR A 37 -14.51 7.50 -5.18
C TYR A 37 -13.22 7.17 -5.95
N VAL A 38 -12.15 6.89 -5.21
CA VAL A 38 -10.88 6.41 -5.75
C VAL A 38 -10.69 4.96 -5.31
N ALA A 39 -10.44 4.08 -6.27
CA ALA A 39 -10.06 2.69 -6.00
C ALA A 39 -8.67 2.46 -6.58
N CYS A 40 -7.74 2.01 -5.74
CA CYS A 40 -6.40 1.62 -6.16
C CYS A 40 -6.28 0.09 -6.13
N ALA A 41 -5.85 -0.49 -7.24
CA ALA A 41 -5.48 -1.89 -7.35
C ALA A 41 -3.99 -1.97 -7.70
N HIS A 42 -3.25 -2.79 -6.99
CA HIS A 42 -1.80 -2.82 -7.10
C HIS A 42 -1.26 -4.23 -6.91
N ASP A 43 -0.21 -4.56 -7.64
CA ASP A 43 0.71 -5.61 -7.20
C ASP A 43 1.79 -4.96 -6.33
N TYR A 44 1.59 -5.03 -5.02
CA TYR A 44 2.49 -4.42 -4.03
C TYR A 44 3.82 -5.16 -3.89
N ASN A 45 3.99 -6.35 -4.49
CA ASN A 45 5.15 -7.23 -4.26
C ASN A 45 5.46 -7.43 -2.75
N ALA A 46 4.44 -7.32 -1.90
CA ALA A 46 4.54 -7.33 -0.46
C ALA A 46 3.57 -8.36 0.12
N HIS A 47 4.05 -9.12 1.09
CA HIS A 47 3.22 -10.09 1.82
C HIS A 47 2.70 -9.46 3.10
N LEU A 48 1.54 -8.80 3.09
CA LEU A 48 1.03 -8.04 4.23
C LEU A 48 0.97 -8.85 5.55
N GLY A 49 0.70 -10.16 5.44
CA GLY A 49 0.66 -11.06 6.59
C GLY A 49 -0.63 -10.92 7.39
N ARG A 50 -0.59 -11.39 8.64
CA ARG A 50 -1.73 -11.29 9.55
C ARG A 50 -1.73 -9.92 10.23
N GLY A 51 -2.90 -9.30 10.31
CA GLY A 51 -3.09 -8.06 11.05
C GLY A 51 -2.74 -8.19 12.52
N GLU A 52 -2.10 -7.16 13.05
CA GLU A 52 -1.68 -7.04 14.44
C GLU A 52 -2.66 -6.20 15.26
N SER A 53 -2.56 -6.28 16.59
CA SER A 53 -3.45 -5.55 17.48
C SER A 53 -3.26 -4.03 17.30
N GLY A 54 -4.33 -3.33 16.92
CA GLY A 54 -4.34 -1.88 16.72
C GLY A 54 -4.46 -1.44 15.26
N GLU A 55 -4.38 -2.38 14.31
CA GLU A 55 -4.63 -2.10 12.89
C GLU A 55 -6.12 -2.15 12.57
N ASN A 56 -6.58 -1.21 11.73
CA ASN A 56 -7.97 -1.10 11.34
C ASN A 56 -8.25 -1.77 9.98
N HIS A 57 -7.24 -1.79 9.10
CA HIS A 57 -7.43 -2.17 7.70
C HIS A 57 -6.78 -3.51 7.32
N VAL A 58 -5.96 -4.09 8.21
CA VAL A 58 -5.32 -5.40 8.00
C VAL A 58 -6.09 -6.51 8.72
N GLY A 59 -6.58 -7.48 7.96
CA GLY A 59 -7.39 -8.58 8.48
C GLY A 59 -6.60 -9.67 9.22
N PRO A 60 -7.27 -10.53 10.01
CA PRO A 60 -6.62 -11.54 10.85
C PRO A 60 -6.13 -12.78 10.08
N HIS A 61 -6.32 -12.82 8.76
CA HIS A 61 -6.06 -13.98 7.91
C HIS A 61 -4.87 -13.68 6.99
N GLY A 62 -3.67 -14.07 7.43
CA GLY A 62 -2.45 -13.96 6.65
C GLY A 62 -1.32 -14.81 7.24
N ILE A 63 -0.28 -15.05 6.44
CA ILE A 63 0.88 -15.85 6.88
C ILE A 63 1.74 -14.99 7.83
N PRO A 64 2.13 -15.49 9.02
CA PRO A 64 2.95 -14.74 9.97
C PRO A 64 4.34 -14.33 9.45
N GLY A 65 4.91 -13.30 10.08
CA GLY A 65 6.24 -12.75 9.83
C GLY A 65 6.16 -11.38 9.16
N ARG A 66 6.64 -10.30 9.79
CA ARG A 66 6.74 -8.98 9.16
C ARG A 66 8.15 -8.72 8.62
N SER A 67 8.25 -7.95 7.55
CA SER A 67 9.46 -7.39 6.96
C SER A 67 9.23 -5.89 6.76
N ASN A 68 10.30 -5.09 6.66
CA ASN A 68 10.16 -3.63 6.61
C ASN A 68 9.22 -3.14 5.50
N ARG A 69 9.24 -3.75 4.30
CA ARG A 69 8.31 -3.40 3.21
C ARG A 69 6.83 -3.67 3.53
N ARG A 70 6.55 -4.64 4.41
CA ARG A 70 5.19 -4.94 4.87
C ARG A 70 4.68 -3.88 5.81
N GLU A 71 5.56 -3.39 6.69
CA GLU A 71 5.26 -2.31 7.63
C GLU A 71 4.91 -1.02 6.89
N THR A 72 5.69 -0.66 5.87
CA THR A 72 5.39 0.52 5.02
C THR A 72 4.02 0.42 4.34
N LEU A 73 3.68 -0.75 3.79
CA LEU A 73 2.37 -0.95 3.17
C LEU A 73 1.23 -0.92 4.19
N ALA A 74 1.42 -1.54 5.37
CA ALA A 74 0.43 -1.50 6.44
C ALA A 74 0.18 -0.06 6.91
N GLN A 75 1.25 0.72 7.12
CA GLN A 75 1.17 2.14 7.47
C GLN A 75 0.49 2.98 6.39
N PHE A 76 0.75 2.69 5.10
CA PHE A 76 0.06 3.36 4.00
C PHE A 76 -1.45 3.06 3.95
N CYS A 77 -1.87 1.90 4.46
CA CYS A 77 -3.27 1.50 4.49
C CYS A 77 -4.03 2.02 5.72
N GLU A 78 -3.36 2.54 6.74
CA GLU A 78 -3.98 3.14 7.94
C GLU A 78 -4.38 4.60 7.72
#